data_AF-A0A7C7C6F8-F1
#
_entry.id   AF-A0A7C7C6F8-F1
#
_cell.length_a   1.000
_cell.length_b   1.000
_cell.length_c   1.000
_cell.angle_alpha   90.00
_cell.angle_beta   90.00
_cell.angle_gamma   90.00
#
_symmetry.space_group_name_H-M   'P 1'
#
loop_
_entity.id
_entity.type
_entity.pdbx_description
1 polymer ?
#
loop_
_entity_poly.entity_id
_entity_poly.type
_entity_poly.pdbx_seq_one_letter_code
_entity_poly.pdbx_strand_id
1 'polypeptide(L)'
;MNHFEANPKNNPLAMIIPVLSAYFSRIFVYQGLKDRSQQSASKAMSCSPYAVRDYASAARVYSTPKVGRIFGYLRDADRKSKGQGNATISDGMILRETIFKILN
;
A
#
# COMPACT_ATOMS: atom_id res chain seq x y z
N MET A 1 20.57 8.81 -7.96
CA MET A 1 19.39 7.97 -8.23
C MET A 1 19.90 6.65 -8.80
N ASN A 2 20.13 5.64 -7.95
CA ASN A 2 20.31 4.22 -8.31
C ASN A 2 20.67 3.46 -7.04
N HIS A 3 19.67 3.07 -6.24
CA HIS A 3 19.85 2.20 -5.07
C HIS A 3 19.07 0.89 -5.17
N PHE A 4 18.37 0.64 -6.29
CA PHE A 4 17.48 -0.52 -6.44
C PHE A 4 17.95 -1.57 -7.47
N GLU A 5 19.04 -1.31 -8.19
CA GLU A 5 19.58 -2.25 -9.20
C GLU A 5 20.69 -3.16 -8.65
N ALA A 6 21.10 -3.01 -7.39
CA ALA A 6 22.30 -3.67 -6.88
C ALA A 6 22.11 -5.11 -6.40
N ASN A 7 20.88 -5.67 -6.35
CA ASN A 7 20.73 -7.08 -5.96
C ASN A 7 19.41 -7.75 -6.42
N PRO A 8 19.34 -8.30 -7.65
CA PRO A 8 18.15 -9.00 -8.15
C PRO A 8 17.80 -10.29 -7.39
N LYS A 9 18.63 -10.75 -6.44
CA LYS A 9 18.32 -11.90 -5.57
C LYS A 9 17.37 -11.57 -4.40
N ASN A 10 17.16 -10.29 -4.09
CA ASN A 10 16.19 -9.85 -3.10
C ASN A 10 15.05 -9.13 -3.83
N ASN A 11 14.03 -9.87 -4.31
CA ASN A 11 12.85 -9.32 -4.98
C ASN A 11 12.24 -8.16 -4.16
N PRO A 12 12.56 -6.89 -4.47
CA PRO A 12 12.18 -5.77 -3.60
C PRO A 12 10.67 -5.57 -3.65
N LEU A 13 10.03 -5.93 -4.77
CA LEU A 13 8.57 -5.93 -4.91
C LEU A 13 7.87 -6.90 -3.97
N ALA A 14 8.41 -8.12 -3.79
CA ALA A 14 7.83 -9.11 -2.90
C ALA A 14 7.82 -8.65 -1.43
N MET A 15 8.70 -7.71 -1.06
CA MET A 15 8.73 -7.10 0.26
C MET A 15 7.90 -5.80 0.33
N ILE A 16 7.92 -4.98 -0.72
CA ILE A 16 7.23 -3.67 -0.74
C ILE A 16 5.70 -3.86 -0.84
N ILE A 17 5.22 -4.79 -1.67
CA ILE A 17 3.78 -4.97 -1.91
C ILE A 17 3.03 -5.32 -0.61
N PRO A 18 3.49 -6.28 0.23
CA PRO A 18 2.86 -6.56 1.52
C PRO A 18 2.85 -5.35 2.45
N VAL A 19 3.93 -4.55 2.48
CA VAL A 19 4.02 -3.34 3.32
C VAL A 19 2.97 -2.30 2.90
N LEU A 20 2.86 -2.02 1.59
CA LEU A 20 1.84 -1.13 1.05
C LEU A 20 0.43 -1.66 1.33
N SER A 21 0.22 -2.97 1.13
CA SER A 21 -1.08 -3.61 1.38
C SER A 21 -1.49 -3.48 2.84
N ALA A 22 -0.57 -3.70 3.78
CA ALA A 22 -0.82 -3.54 5.22
C ALA A 22 -1.13 -2.08 5.58
N TYR A 23 -0.40 -1.12 5.01
CA TYR A 23 -0.65 0.31 5.23
C TYR A 23 -2.05 0.73 4.74
N PHE A 24 -2.43 0.37 3.50
CA PHE A 24 -3.76 0.70 2.98
C PHE A 24 -4.88 -0.07 3.68
N SER A 25 -4.61 -1.27 4.19
CA SER A 25 -5.55 -2.00 5.07
C SER A 25 -5.82 -1.24 6.36
N ARG A 26 -4.80 -0.63 6.98
CA ARG A 26 -4.99 0.21 8.18
C ARG A 26 -5.84 1.44 7.88
N ILE A 27 -5.63 2.09 6.72
CA ILE A 27 -6.47 3.22 6.29
C ILE A 27 -7.91 2.77 6.07
N PHE A 28 -8.12 1.63 5.40
CA PHE A 28 -9.45 1.09 5.15
C PHE A 28 -10.20 0.76 6.44
N VAL A 29 -9.53 0.12 7.41
CA VAL A 29 -10.08 -0.15 8.74
C VAL A 29 -10.43 1.14 9.46
N TYR A 30 -9.54 2.14 9.44
CA TYR A 30 -9.82 3.45 10.04
C TYR A 30 -11.07 4.11 9.44
N GLN A 31 -11.24 4.05 8.12
CA GLN A 31 -12.43 4.55 7.44
C GLN A 31 -13.71 3.77 7.81
N GLY A 32 -13.59 2.50 8.15
CA GLY A 32 -14.72 1.68 8.60
C GLY A 32 -15.15 1.91 10.06
N LEU A 33 -14.35 2.62 10.87
CA LEU A 33 -14.68 2.85 12.28
C LEU A 33 -15.92 3.74 12.44
N LYS A 34 -16.79 3.37 13.38
CA LYS A 34 -17.96 4.16 13.79
C LYS A 34 -17.54 5.47 14.47
N ASP A 35 -16.58 5.38 15.40
CA ASP A 35 -15.95 6.54 16.03
C ASP A 35 -14.48 6.62 15.60
N ARG A 36 -14.15 7.68 14.88
CA ARG A 36 -12.82 7.95 14.31
C ARG A 36 -11.99 8.92 15.16
N SER A 37 -12.45 9.27 16.36
CA SER A 37 -11.68 10.04 17.32
C SER A 37 -10.36 9.32 17.63
N GLN A 38 -9.30 10.08 17.89
CA GLN A 38 -7.96 9.53 18.06
C GLN A 38 -7.89 8.46 19.16
N GLN A 39 -8.60 8.68 20.28
CA GLN A 39 -8.61 7.79 21.43
C GLN A 39 -9.40 6.49 21.15
N SER A 40 -10.57 6.59 20.52
CA SER A 40 -11.37 5.41 20.19
C SER A 40 -10.71 4.58 19.10
N ALA A 41 -10.17 5.24 18.07
CA ALA A 41 -9.48 4.58 16.97
C ALA A 41 -8.16 3.92 17.40
N SER A 42 -7.38 4.53 18.30
CA SER A 42 -6.13 3.92 18.80
C SER A 42 -6.40 2.62 19.56
N LYS A 43 -7.46 2.59 20.37
CA LYS A 43 -7.96 1.39 21.05
C LYS A 43 -8.48 0.35 20.07
N ALA A 44 -9.36 0.74 19.14
CA ALA A 44 -9.99 -0.17 18.19
C ALA A 44 -8.98 -0.82 17.22
N MET A 45 -7.94 -0.08 16.84
CA MET A 45 -6.90 -0.55 15.92
C MET A 45 -5.66 -1.11 16.63
N SER A 46 -5.64 -1.09 17.97
CA SER A 46 -4.49 -1.49 18.80
C SER A 46 -3.18 -0.86 18.33
N CYS A 47 -3.17 0.47 18.14
CA CYS A 47 -2.01 1.22 17.65
C CYS A 47 -1.82 2.53 18.41
N SER A 48 -0.64 3.16 18.25
CA SER A 48 -0.35 4.41 18.94
C SER A 48 -1.24 5.56 18.44
N PRO A 49 -1.54 6.56 19.29
CA PRO A 49 -2.27 7.76 18.85
C PRO A 49 -1.60 8.49 17.68
N TYR A 50 -0.26 8.41 17.56
CA TYR A 50 0.49 8.95 16.44
C TYR A 50 0.16 8.24 15.13
N ALA A 51 0.16 6.90 15.12
CA ALA A 51 -0.21 6.12 13.93
C ALA A 51 -1.65 6.43 13.47
N VAL A 52 -2.57 6.64 14.41
CA VAL A 52 -3.95 7.06 14.09
C VAL A 52 -3.99 8.41 13.39
N ARG A 53 -3.14 9.38 13.77
CA ARG A 53 -3.08 10.69 13.09
C ARG A 53 -2.63 10.54 11.65
N ASP A 54 -1.70 9.63 11.38
CA ASP A 54 -1.21 9.35 10.04
C ASP A 54 -2.32 8.71 9.20
N TYR A 55 -3.05 7.73 9.75
CA TYR A 55 -4.19 7.12 9.06
C TYR A 55 -5.34 8.11 8.83
N ALA A 56 -5.61 9.00 9.80
CA ALA A 56 -6.62 10.04 9.67
C ALA A 56 -6.28 11.03 8.56
N SER A 57 -5.00 11.40 8.44
CA SER A 57 -4.51 12.30 7.39
C SER A 57 -4.58 11.62 6.02
N ALA A 58 -4.13 10.36 5.93
CA ALA A 58 -4.20 9.58 4.70
C ALA A 58 -5.64 9.31 4.24
N ALA A 59 -6.56 9.07 5.19
CA ALA A 59 -7.97 8.84 4.89
C ALA A 59 -8.68 10.07 4.27
N ARG A 60 -8.13 11.27 4.41
CA ARG A 60 -8.62 12.48 3.72
C ARG A 60 -8.19 12.53 2.25
N VAL A 61 -7.07 11.90 1.91
CA VAL A 61 -6.49 11.88 0.56
C VAL A 61 -6.98 10.66 -0.23
N TYR A 62 -7.07 9.51 0.42
CA TYR A 62 -7.46 8.24 -0.20
C TYR A 62 -8.87 7.86 0.23
N SER A 63 -9.88 8.18 -0.58
CA SER A 63 -11.26 7.76 -0.31
C SER A 63 -11.42 6.23 -0.31
N THR A 64 -12.45 5.71 0.35
CA THR A 64 -12.70 4.26 0.42
C THR A 64 -12.74 3.56 -0.95
N PRO A 65 -13.38 4.12 -2.00
CA PRO A 65 -13.30 3.56 -3.35
C PRO A 65 -11.88 3.57 -3.94
N LYS A 66 -11.08 4.63 -3.67
CA LYS A 66 -9.68 4.70 -4.11
C LYS A 66 -8.83 3.64 -3.43
N VAL A 67 -8.98 3.44 -2.12
CA VAL A 67 -8.31 2.37 -1.37
C VAL A 67 -8.67 0.99 -1.93
N GLY A 68 -9.93 0.76 -2.31
CA GLY A 68 -10.36 -0.47 -2.99
C GLY A 68 -9.62 -0.72 -4.32
N ARG A 69 -9.47 0.32 -5.16
CA ARG A 69 -8.71 0.23 -6.42
C ARG A 69 -7.23 -0.07 -6.18
N ILE A 70 -6.65 0.53 -5.14
CA ILE A 70 -5.24 0.33 -4.77
C ILE A 70 -4.95 -1.13 -4.45
N PHE A 71 -5.85 -1.84 -3.75
CA PHE A 71 -5.70 -3.29 -3.55
C PHE A 71 -5.67 -4.08 -4.86
N GLY A 72 -6.45 -3.67 -5.87
CA GLY A 72 -6.38 -4.23 -7.22
C GLY A 72 -5.01 -4.01 -7.86
N TYR A 73 -4.48 -2.79 -7.80
CA TYR A 73 -3.16 -2.47 -8.36
C TYR A 73 -2.03 -3.25 -7.68
N LEU A 74 -2.07 -3.39 -6.35
CA LEU A 74 -1.09 -4.17 -5.59
C LEU A 74 -1.16 -5.67 -5.92
N ARG A 75 -2.37 -6.22 -6.12
CA ARG A 75 -2.55 -7.61 -6.57
C ARG A 75 -2.02 -7.83 -7.98
N ASP A 76 -2.26 -6.90 -8.90
CA ASP A 76 -1.72 -6.98 -10.25
C ASP A 76 -0.19 -6.88 -10.26
N ALA A 77 0.38 -6.02 -9.41
CA ALA A 77 1.82 -5.90 -9.24
C ALA A 77 2.46 -7.21 -8.72
N ASP A 78 1.84 -7.86 -7.73
CA ASP A 78 2.31 -9.14 -7.17
C ASP A 78 2.27 -10.27 -8.20
N ARG A 79 1.23 -10.32 -9.03
CA ARG A 79 1.15 -11.27 -10.15
C ARG A 79 2.28 -11.05 -11.15
N LYS A 80 2.50 -9.79 -11.56
CA LYS A 80 3.56 -9.42 -12.51
C LYS A 80 4.95 -9.72 -11.95
N SER A 81 5.23 -9.43 -10.68
CA SER A 81 6.53 -9.72 -10.06
C SER A 81 6.82 -11.23 -9.95
N LYS A 82 5.78 -12.06 -9.99
CA LYS A 82 5.88 -13.53 -10.05
C LYS A 82 5.95 -14.07 -11.48
N GLY A 83 6.12 -13.20 -12.49
CA GLY A 83 6.20 -13.57 -13.89
C GLY A 83 4.86 -13.91 -14.55
N GLN A 84 3.72 -13.70 -13.88
CA GLN A 84 2.41 -13.99 -14.47
C GLN A 84 1.97 -12.84 -15.38
N GLY A 85 1.69 -13.15 -16.64
CA GLY A 85 1.08 -12.22 -17.59
C GLY A 85 2.04 -11.32 -18.36
N ASN A 86 3.33 -11.24 -17.98
CA ASN A 86 4.40 -10.73 -18.86
C ASN A 86 5.80 -10.99 -18.24
N ALA A 87 6.64 -11.82 -18.87
CA ALA A 87 7.96 -12.19 -18.34
C ALA A 87 9.07 -11.16 -18.62
N THR A 88 8.78 -10.12 -19.41
CA THR A 88 9.78 -9.15 -19.92
C THR A 88 9.79 -7.81 -19.19
N ILE A 89 8.86 -7.56 -18.26
CA ILE A 89 8.80 -6.31 -17.52
C ILE A 89 9.69 -6.40 -16.28
N SER A 90 10.58 -5.43 -16.07
CA SER A 90 11.43 -5.39 -14.88
C SER A 90 10.65 -4.98 -13.63
N ASP A 91 11.11 -5.45 -12.47
CA ASP A 91 10.55 -5.09 -11.15
C ASP A 91 10.48 -3.57 -10.93
N GLY A 92 11.49 -2.83 -11.38
CA GLY A 92 11.50 -1.36 -11.29
C GLY A 92 10.36 -0.72 -12.07
N MET A 93 10.02 -1.25 -13.25
CA MET A 93 8.90 -0.76 -14.05
C MET A 93 7.55 -1.08 -13.40
N ILE A 94 7.39 -2.30 -12.87
CA ILE A 94 6.17 -2.70 -12.15
C ILE A 94 5.94 -1.80 -10.94
N LEU A 95 7.00 -1.52 -10.15
CA LEU A 95 6.90 -0.63 -8.99
C LEU A 95 6.49 0.79 -9.41
N ARG A 96 7.13 1.33 -10.44
CA ARG A 96 6.83 2.68 -10.95
C ARG A 96 5.39 2.81 -11.45
N GLU A 97 4.92 1.82 -12.22
CA GLU A 97 3.53 1.75 -12.69
C GLU A 97 2.57 1.70 -11.50
N THR A 98 2.86 0.87 -10.50
CA THR A 98 2.02 0.69 -9.31
C THR A 98 1.91 1.97 -8.49
N ILE A 99 3.03 2.65 -8.23
CA ILE A 99 3.05 3.93 -7.50
C ILE A 99 2.28 5.00 -8.27
N PHE A 100 2.46 5.07 -9.60
CA PHE A 100 1.74 6.02 -10.44
C PHE A 100 0.21 5.80 -10.35
N LYS A 101 -0.25 4.55 -10.38
CA LYS A 101 -1.68 4.21 -10.22
C LYS A 101 -2.23 4.52 -8.81
N ILE A 102 -1.39 4.46 -7.77
CA ILE A 102 -1.80 4.80 -6.40
C ILE A 102 -1.99 6.31 -6.25
N LEU A 103 -1.10 7.11 -6.85
CA LEU A 103 -1.09 8.57 -6.68
C LEU A 103 -2.19 9.27 -7.49
N ASN A 104 -2.45 8.82 -8.73
CA ASN A 104 -3.55 9.33 -9.56
C ASN A 104 -4.91 8.80 -9.10
#